data_AF-A0A8H6IV17-F1
#
_entry.id   AF-A0A8H6IV17-F1
#
_cell.length_a   1.000
_cell.length_b   1.000
_cell.length_c   1.000
_cell.angle_alpha   90.00
_cell.angle_beta   90.00
_cell.angle_gamma   90.00
#
_symmetry.space_group_name_H-M   'P 1'
#
loop_
_entity.id
_entity.type
_entity.pdbx_description
1 polymer ?
#
loop_
_entity_poly.entity_id
_entity_poly.type
_entity_poly.pdbx_seq_one_letter_code
_entity_poly.pdbx_strand_id
1 'polypeptide(L)'
;MVESIHFHRVRQVGFAYKVELFVQLAERYSHDAVWKDELDLSWIASDKVLAYWNRFAGGRDGALNAAHPGACFRTKKILAVLGHRKTRFGCLELKVVYQGGDLGKVAWVEKRFLRLGLDVDERTFTDYCKAVRSPIPSDDFHVIAEETTVDIRRCPAWVMQTE
;
A
#
# COMPACT_ATOMS: atom_id res chain seq x y z
N MET A 1 -15.13 -13.16 -5.99
CA MET A 1 -14.16 -13.20 -4.86
C MET A 1 -12.80 -13.72 -5.35
N VAL A 2 -11.65 -13.29 -4.81
CA VAL A 2 -10.32 -13.80 -5.23
C VAL A 2 -10.08 -15.19 -4.63
N GLU A 3 -9.84 -16.20 -5.47
CA GLU A 3 -9.58 -17.57 -5.05
C GLU A 3 -8.08 -17.80 -4.80
N SER A 4 -7.25 -17.50 -5.80
CA SER A 4 -5.81 -17.72 -5.77
C SER A 4 -5.04 -16.71 -6.62
N ILE A 5 -3.75 -16.56 -6.31
CA ILE A 5 -2.77 -15.76 -7.06
C ILE A 5 -1.70 -16.70 -7.59
N HIS A 6 -1.44 -16.60 -8.90
CA HIS A 6 -0.58 -17.54 -9.64
C HIS A 6 0.72 -16.91 -10.10
N PHE A 7 0.67 -15.70 -10.64
CA PHE A 7 1.82 -15.00 -11.21
C PHE A 7 1.90 -13.55 -10.75
N HIS A 8 3.08 -12.96 -10.89
CA HIS A 8 3.30 -11.54 -10.71
C HIS A 8 4.07 -10.99 -11.90
N ARG A 9 3.87 -9.71 -12.19
CA ARG A 9 4.72 -8.96 -13.11
C ARG A 9 4.90 -7.53 -12.61
N VAL A 10 6.03 -6.95 -12.97
CA VAL A 10 6.29 -5.52 -12.77
C VAL A 10 6.02 -4.82 -14.10
N ARG A 11 5.12 -3.83 -14.09
CA ARG A 11 4.78 -3.01 -15.24
C ARG A 11 5.23 -1.58 -15.00
N GLN A 12 5.87 -0.98 -15.99
CA GLN A 12 6.13 0.45 -15.98
C GLN A 12 4.92 1.20 -16.55
N VAL A 13 4.44 2.21 -15.82
CA VAL A 13 3.33 3.09 -16.22
C VAL A 13 3.82 4.53 -16.07
N GLY A 14 4.17 5.16 -17.19
CA GLY A 14 4.87 6.44 -17.19
C GLY A 14 6.23 6.34 -16.47
N PHE A 15 6.41 7.15 -15.43
CA PHE A 15 7.61 7.14 -14.58
C PHE A 15 7.50 6.24 -13.34
N ALA A 16 6.37 5.56 -13.14
CA ALA A 16 6.12 4.70 -11.99
C ALA A 16 6.20 3.22 -12.36
N TYR A 17 6.56 2.39 -11.38
CA TYR A 17 6.45 0.94 -11.50
C TYR A 17 5.27 0.46 -10.65
N LYS A 18 4.48 -0.45 -11.23
CA LYS A 18 3.36 -1.12 -10.59
C LYS A 18 3.60 -2.62 -10.56
N VAL A 19 3.08 -3.28 -9.55
CA VAL A 19 3.04 -4.74 -9.47
C VAL A 19 1.63 -5.17 -9.81
N GLU A 20 1.51 -6.03 -10.81
CA GLU A 20 0.25 -6.67 -11.15
C GLU A 20 0.36 -8.15 -10.80
N LEU A 21 -0.73 -8.69 -10.25
CA LEU A 21 -0.85 -10.10 -9.86
C LEU A 21 -1.91 -10.75 -10.74
N PHE A 22 -1.61 -11.94 -11.24
CA PHE A 22 -2.54 -12.74 -12.01
C PHE A 22 -3.39 -13.56 -11.05
N VAL A 23 -4.68 -13.24 -10.98
CA VAL A 23 -5.61 -13.77 -9.99
C VAL A 23 -6.69 -14.60 -10.66
N GLN A 24 -7.07 -15.68 -9.99
CA GLN A 24 -8.23 -16.49 -10.33
C GLN A 24 -9.41 -16.04 -9.45
N LEU A 25 -10.56 -15.82 -10.08
CA LEU A 25 -11.79 -15.41 -9.40
C LEU A 25 -12.70 -16.62 -9.15
N ALA A 26 -13.38 -16.62 -8.00
CA ALA A 26 -14.19 -17.73 -7.51
C ALA A 26 -15.58 -17.87 -8.17
N GLU A 27 -15.83 -17.34 -9.36
CA GLU A 27 -17.18 -17.33 -9.96
C GLU A 27 -17.30 -18.15 -11.26
N ARG A 28 -18.35 -19.00 -11.30
CA ARG A 28 -18.95 -19.87 -12.34
C ARG A 28 -18.13 -20.51 -13.47
N TYR A 29 -17.04 -19.92 -13.94
CA TYR A 29 -16.19 -20.48 -14.99
C TYR A 29 -14.75 -20.54 -14.52
N SER A 30 -14.14 -21.73 -14.59
CA SER A 30 -12.75 -22.03 -14.21
C SER A 30 -11.66 -21.29 -15.00
N HIS A 31 -12.04 -20.27 -15.78
CA HIS A 31 -11.19 -19.56 -16.73
C HIS A 31 -11.16 -18.04 -16.53
N ASP A 32 -11.89 -17.49 -15.54
CA ASP A 32 -11.85 -16.05 -15.24
C ASP A 32 -10.60 -15.70 -14.42
N ALA A 33 -9.47 -15.65 -15.13
CA ALA A 33 -8.19 -15.22 -14.60
C ALA A 33 -7.79 -13.87 -15.21
N VAL A 34 -7.46 -12.91 -14.35
CA VAL A 34 -7.21 -11.52 -14.73
C VAL A 34 -5.99 -10.95 -14.03
N TRP A 35 -5.34 -9.97 -14.65
CA TRP A 35 -4.32 -9.16 -13.99
C TRP A 35 -4.98 -8.06 -13.17
N LYS A 36 -4.60 -7.92 -11.90
CA LYS A 36 -5.07 -6.87 -10.98
C LYS A 36 -3.88 -6.20 -10.30
N ASP A 37 -4.04 -4.92 -9.93
CA ASP A 37 -3.00 -4.16 -9.20
C ASP A 37 -2.82 -4.78 -7.80
N GLU A 38 -1.56 -4.96 -7.38
CA GLU A 38 -1.25 -5.45 -6.04
C GLU A 38 -1.81 -4.53 -4.96
N LEU A 39 -1.86 -3.22 -5.19
CA LEU A 39 -2.40 -2.25 -4.23
C LEU A 39 -3.87 -2.55 -3.94
N ASP A 40 -4.66 -2.79 -4.99
CA ASP A 40 -6.09 -3.09 -4.86
C ASP A 40 -6.28 -4.46 -4.20
N LEU A 41 -5.50 -5.47 -4.62
CA LEU A 41 -5.55 -6.80 -4.03
C LEU A 41 -5.16 -6.82 -2.55
N SER A 42 -4.23 -5.95 -2.14
CA SER A 42 -3.82 -5.80 -0.74
C SER A 42 -4.96 -5.28 0.14
N TRP A 43 -5.97 -4.62 -0.44
CA TRP A 43 -7.17 -4.20 0.26
C TRP A 43 -8.26 -5.28 0.29
N ILE A 44 -8.50 -5.96 -0.85
CA ILE A 44 -9.66 -6.86 -1.01
C ILE A 44 -9.36 -8.33 -0.67
N ALA A 45 -8.08 -8.73 -0.70
CA ALA A 45 -7.64 -10.12 -0.51
C ALA A 45 -6.23 -10.16 0.10
N SER A 46 -6.00 -9.41 1.18
CA SER A 46 -4.69 -9.25 1.82
C SER A 46 -4.07 -10.58 2.25
N ASP A 47 -4.88 -11.50 2.78
CA ASP A 47 -4.50 -12.86 3.17
C ASP A 47 -3.92 -13.64 1.97
N LYS A 48 -4.55 -13.52 0.80
CA LYS A 48 -4.10 -14.18 -0.43
C LYS A 48 -2.79 -13.58 -0.93
N VAL A 49 -2.66 -12.26 -0.91
CA VAL A 49 -1.43 -11.56 -1.32
C VAL A 49 -0.26 -11.96 -0.42
N LEU A 50 -0.47 -11.98 0.90
CA LEU A 50 0.55 -12.43 1.85
C LEU A 50 0.93 -13.90 1.64
N ALA A 51 -0.06 -14.78 1.50
CA ALA A 51 0.18 -16.19 1.25
C ALA A 51 0.91 -16.44 -0.08
N TYR A 52 0.71 -15.56 -1.07
CA TYR A 52 1.45 -15.62 -2.33
C TYR A 52 2.91 -15.21 -2.15
N TRP A 53 3.18 -14.06 -1.53
CA TRP A 53 4.54 -13.55 -1.37
C TRP A 53 5.40 -14.40 -0.42
N ASN A 54 4.79 -15.05 0.58
CA ASN A 54 5.49 -15.94 1.51
C ASN A 54 6.07 -17.20 0.84
N ARG A 55 5.74 -17.48 -0.43
CA ARG A 55 6.33 -18.59 -1.20
C ARG A 55 7.74 -18.30 -1.71
N PHE A 56 8.15 -17.03 -1.73
CA PHE A 56 9.43 -16.60 -2.27
C PHE A 56 10.43 -16.34 -1.15
N ALA A 57 11.69 -16.73 -1.37
CA ALA A 57 12.78 -16.39 -0.46
C ALA A 57 12.93 -14.85 -0.40
N GLY A 58 12.90 -14.28 0.81
CA GLY A 58 12.87 -12.83 1.00
C GLY A 58 11.51 -12.18 0.74
N GLY A 59 10.44 -12.97 0.61
CA GLY A 59 9.07 -12.49 0.46
C GLY A 59 8.87 -11.68 -0.82
N ARG A 60 8.00 -10.66 -0.73
CA ARG A 60 7.70 -9.73 -1.84
C ARG A 60 8.97 -9.08 -2.40
N ASP A 61 9.82 -8.53 -1.53
CA ASP A 61 11.00 -7.79 -1.97
C ASP A 61 12.02 -8.70 -2.67
N GLY A 62 12.17 -9.94 -2.18
CA GLY A 62 12.98 -10.97 -2.82
C GLY A 62 12.47 -11.35 -4.21
N ALA A 63 11.16 -11.60 -4.35
CA ALA A 63 10.54 -11.92 -5.63
C ALA A 63 10.72 -10.79 -6.67
N LEU A 64 10.48 -9.55 -6.26
CA LEU A 64 10.58 -8.39 -7.15
C LEU A 64 12.03 -8.11 -7.56
N ASN A 65 12.98 -8.22 -6.64
CA ASN A 65 14.39 -8.04 -6.96
C ASN A 65 14.97 -9.15 -7.82
N ALA A 66 14.46 -10.39 -7.70
CA ALA A 66 14.83 -11.49 -8.59
C ALA A 66 14.34 -11.25 -10.03
N ALA A 67 13.16 -10.65 -10.20
CA ALA A 67 12.62 -10.30 -11.52
C ALA A 67 13.33 -9.09 -12.14
N HIS A 68 13.61 -8.06 -11.32
CA HIS A 68 14.32 -6.87 -11.77
C HIS A 68 15.05 -6.21 -10.58
N PRO A 69 16.40 -6.16 -10.58
CA PRO A 69 17.16 -5.57 -9.49
C PRO A 69 16.69 -4.14 -9.17
N GLY A 70 16.42 -3.86 -7.90
CA GLY A 70 15.94 -2.56 -7.43
C GLY A 70 14.45 -2.28 -7.65
N ALA A 71 13.70 -3.21 -8.26
CA ALA A 71 12.26 -3.03 -8.45
C ALA A 71 11.49 -2.99 -7.13
N CYS A 72 11.97 -3.65 -6.06
CA CYS A 72 11.29 -3.61 -4.77
C CYS A 72 11.12 -2.17 -4.25
N PHE A 73 12.14 -1.32 -4.38
CA PHE A 73 12.10 0.08 -3.95
C PHE A 73 11.22 0.94 -4.84
N ARG A 74 11.20 0.67 -6.15
CA ARG A 74 10.43 1.45 -7.12
C ARG A 74 8.93 1.13 -7.15
N THR A 75 8.57 -0.03 -6.59
CA THR A 75 7.19 -0.55 -6.57
C THR A 75 6.58 -0.53 -5.17
N LYS A 76 7.30 -0.02 -4.17
CA LYS A 76 6.81 0.03 -2.79
C LYS A 76 5.81 1.18 -2.66
N LYS A 77 4.52 0.85 -2.46
CA LYS A 77 3.47 1.83 -2.23
C LYS A 77 2.90 1.69 -0.83
N ILE A 78 2.53 2.81 -0.24
CA ILE A 78 1.76 2.87 1.00
C ILE A 78 0.33 2.45 0.67
N LEU A 79 -0.10 1.37 1.31
CA LEU A 79 -1.48 0.91 1.30
C LEU A 79 -2.36 1.86 2.09
N ALA A 80 -1.91 2.23 3.29
CA ALA A 80 -2.68 3.07 4.18
C ALA A 80 -1.81 3.87 5.16
N VAL A 81 -2.28 5.07 5.52
CA VAL A 81 -1.69 5.88 6.59
C VAL A 81 -2.55 5.71 7.83
N LEU A 82 -1.96 5.13 8.87
CA LEU A 82 -2.61 4.85 10.14
C LEU A 82 -2.47 5.99 11.13
N GLY A 83 -1.53 6.91 10.93
CA GLY A 83 -1.21 7.85 11.98
C GLY A 83 -0.08 8.79 11.63
N HIS A 84 0.16 9.72 12.53
CA HIS A 84 1.30 10.61 12.46
C HIS A 84 1.82 10.94 13.86
N ARG A 85 3.09 11.34 13.92
CA ARG A 85 3.72 11.92 15.11
C ARG A 85 4.75 12.96 14.68
N LYS A 86 5.12 13.86 15.60
CA LYS A 86 6.33 14.66 15.44
C LYS A 86 7.47 14.10 16.27
N THR A 87 8.63 14.00 15.64
CA THR A 87 9.87 13.64 16.32
C THR A 87 10.40 14.84 17.12
N ARG A 88 11.38 14.59 18.00
CA ARG A 88 12.03 15.61 18.84
C ARG A 88 12.66 16.76 18.04
N PHE A 89 12.94 16.57 16.76
CA PHE A 89 13.51 17.58 15.86
C PHE A 89 12.47 18.29 14.99
N GLY A 90 11.19 18.12 15.29
CA GLY A 90 10.09 18.73 14.54
C GLY A 90 9.73 18.01 13.24
N CYS A 91 10.44 16.93 12.87
CA CYS A 91 10.11 16.18 11.66
C CYS A 91 8.80 15.41 11.84
N LEU A 92 7.89 15.56 10.89
CA LEU A 92 6.64 14.81 10.80
C LEU A 92 6.92 13.39 10.27
N GLU A 93 6.53 12.38 11.04
CA GLU A 93 6.55 10.98 10.64
C GLU A 93 5.12 10.46 10.51
N LEU A 94 4.89 9.64 9.49
CA LEU A 94 3.63 8.93 9.26
C LEU A 94 3.79 7.46 9.64
N LYS A 95 2.80 6.93 10.36
CA LYS A 95 2.64 5.50 10.61
C LYS A 95 1.92 4.91 9.42
N VAL A 96 2.55 4.02 8.67
CA VAL A 96 2.05 3.51 7.39
C VAL A 96 2.08 1.99 7.32
N VAL A 97 1.21 1.45 6.47
CA VAL A 97 1.23 0.06 6.03
C VAL A 97 1.56 0.05 4.54
N TYR A 98 2.43 -0.86 4.12
CA TYR A 98 2.80 -1.01 2.70
C TYR A 98 1.96 -2.09 2.02
N GLN A 99 1.73 -1.94 0.71
CA GLN A 99 1.08 -2.98 -0.10
C GLN A 99 1.88 -4.29 -0.03
N GLY A 100 1.18 -5.42 -0.07
CA GLY A 100 1.78 -6.75 0.09
C GLY A 100 2.44 -6.99 1.45
N GLY A 101 2.28 -6.06 2.39
CA GLY A 101 2.71 -6.19 3.79
C GLY A 101 1.59 -6.70 4.68
N ASP A 102 1.98 -7.26 5.83
CA ASP A 102 1.04 -7.64 6.87
C ASP A 102 0.40 -6.36 7.44
N LEU A 103 -0.92 -6.30 7.52
CA LEU A 103 -1.65 -5.13 8.04
C LEU A 103 -1.26 -4.82 9.49
N GLY A 104 -0.78 -5.81 10.26
CA GLY A 104 -0.24 -5.61 11.60
C GLY A 104 1.19 -5.04 11.63
N LYS A 105 1.93 -5.08 10.50
CA LYS A 105 3.30 -4.58 10.40
C LYS A 105 3.30 -3.15 9.87
N VAL A 106 3.47 -2.22 10.80
CA VAL A 106 3.52 -0.78 10.52
C VAL A 106 4.96 -0.29 10.40
N ALA A 107 5.17 0.73 9.57
CA ALA A 107 6.43 1.45 9.46
C ALA A 107 6.22 2.93 9.78
N TRP A 108 7.23 3.57 10.37
CA TRP A 108 7.28 5.03 10.50
C TRP A 108 8.12 5.61 9.37
N VAL A 109 7.57 6.58 8.64
CA VAL A 109 8.25 7.20 7.50
C VAL A 109 8.15 8.71 7.61
N GLU A 110 9.28 9.41 7.51
CA GLU A 110 9.28 10.86 7.51
C GLU A 110 8.56 11.41 6.26
N LYS A 111 7.67 12.39 6.46
CA LYS A 111 6.85 12.97 5.38
C LYS A 111 7.69 13.55 4.25
N ARG A 112 8.89 14.10 4.55
CA ARG A 112 9.81 14.68 3.56
C ARG A 112 10.34 13.66 2.55
N PHE A 113 10.35 12.37 2.88
CA PHE A 113 10.77 11.30 1.97
C PHE A 113 9.61 10.72 1.16
N LEU A 114 8.37 11.14 1.43
CA LEU A 114 7.18 10.64 0.75
C LEU A 114 6.80 11.54 -0.41
N ARG A 115 6.82 10.98 -1.61
CA ARG A 115 6.33 11.62 -2.83
C ARG A 115 4.86 11.23 -3.03
N LEU A 116 3.95 12.20 -2.92
CA LEU A 116 2.53 12.00 -3.21
C LEU A 116 2.36 11.60 -4.69
N GLY A 117 1.47 10.65 -4.96
CA GLY A 117 1.25 10.06 -6.29
C GLY A 117 2.28 8.98 -6.68
N LEU A 118 3.44 8.94 -6.03
CA LEU A 118 4.47 7.92 -6.27
C LEU A 118 4.58 6.93 -5.12
N ASP A 119 4.77 7.37 -3.89
CA ASP A 119 4.95 6.47 -2.75
C ASP A 119 3.62 6.24 -2.01
N VAL A 120 2.69 7.19 -2.08
CA VAL A 120 1.32 7.11 -1.52
C VAL A 120 0.31 7.67 -2.53
N ASP A 121 -0.80 6.97 -2.73
CA ASP A 121 -1.90 7.48 -3.56
C ASP A 121 -2.52 8.71 -2.88
N GLU A 122 -2.81 9.75 -3.66
CA GLU A 122 -3.39 10.99 -3.16
C GLU A 122 -4.73 10.76 -2.46
N ARG A 123 -5.52 9.77 -2.92
CA ARG A 123 -6.79 9.38 -2.29
C ARG A 123 -6.55 8.75 -0.92
N THR A 124 -5.53 7.91 -0.79
CA THR A 124 -5.15 7.30 0.50
C THR A 124 -4.75 8.37 1.53
N PHE A 125 -3.95 9.34 1.11
CA PHE A 125 -3.55 10.43 1.98
C PHE A 125 -4.73 11.36 2.32
N THR A 126 -5.59 11.64 1.34
CA THR A 126 -6.81 12.44 1.51
C THR A 126 -7.76 11.81 2.52
N ASP A 127 -8.01 10.50 2.42
CA ASP A 127 -8.89 9.76 3.33
C ASP A 127 -8.36 9.79 4.76
N TYR A 128 -7.05 9.65 4.92
CA TYR A 128 -6.40 9.82 6.21
C TYR A 128 -6.61 11.22 6.80
N CYS A 129 -6.34 12.28 6.03
CA CYS A 129 -6.54 13.66 6.49
C CYS A 129 -7.99 13.93 6.93
N LYS A 130 -8.96 13.42 6.16
CA LYS A 130 -10.39 13.47 6.52
C LYS A 130 -10.66 12.75 7.85
N ALA A 131 -10.09 11.56 8.04
CA ALA A 131 -10.30 10.75 9.24
C ALA A 131 -9.80 11.45 10.51
N VAL A 132 -8.64 12.11 10.45
CA VAL A 132 -8.07 12.83 11.60
C VAL A 132 -8.58 14.27 11.74
N ARG A 133 -9.53 14.70 10.90
CA ARG A 133 -10.07 16.07 10.83
C ARG A 133 -8.96 17.14 10.78
N SER A 134 -7.81 16.80 10.21
CA SER A 134 -6.68 17.69 10.08
C SER A 134 -6.66 18.23 8.65
N PRO A 135 -6.46 19.55 8.45
CA PRO A 135 -6.03 20.03 7.14
C PRO A 135 -4.73 19.31 6.76
N ILE A 136 -4.56 19.08 5.44
CA ILE A 136 -3.32 18.55 4.86
C ILE A 136 -2.16 19.31 5.49
N PRO A 137 -1.17 18.65 6.10
CA PRO A 137 -0.23 19.39 6.93
C PRO A 137 0.59 20.34 6.05
N SER A 138 0.38 21.64 6.20
CA SER A 138 1.46 22.61 5.96
C SER A 138 2.58 22.29 6.95
N ASP A 139 3.84 22.52 6.57
CA ASP A 139 5.01 22.21 7.41
C ASP A 139 4.95 22.81 8.83
N ASP A 140 4.07 23.79 9.06
CA ASP A 140 3.80 24.40 10.36
C ASP A 140 2.68 23.68 11.13
N PHE A 141 3.07 22.71 11.97
CA PHE A 141 2.30 22.37 13.16
C PHE A 141 3.22 22.56 14.37
N HIS A 142 2.87 23.47 15.29
CA HIS A 142 3.71 23.82 16.45
C HIS A 142 3.53 22.95 17.70
N VAL A 143 2.77 21.87 17.61
CA VAL A 143 2.50 21.03 18.79
C VAL A 143 3.25 19.69 18.66
N ILE A 144 4.11 19.40 19.63
CA ILE A 144 4.59 18.04 19.92
C ILE A 144 3.32 17.26 20.28
N ALA A 145 2.74 16.55 19.32
CA ALA A 145 1.39 16.01 19.44
C ALA A 145 1.42 14.48 19.42
N GLU A 146 0.72 13.94 20.42
CA GLU A 146 0.21 12.60 20.60
C GLU A 146 0.12 11.78 19.30
N GLU A 147 0.63 10.55 19.35
CA GLU A 147 0.45 9.58 18.28
C GLU A 147 -1.04 9.47 17.94
N THR A 148 -1.41 9.95 16.76
CA THR A 148 -2.75 9.71 16.25
C THR A 148 -2.75 8.31 15.65
N THR A 149 -3.69 7.45 16.03
CA THR A 149 -3.92 6.16 15.35
C THR A 149 -5.34 6.12 14.83
N VAL A 150 -5.47 5.87 13.53
CA VAL A 150 -6.72 5.63 12.81
C VAL A 150 -6.85 4.12 12.64
N ASP A 151 -8.02 3.61 12.99
CA ASP A 151 -8.35 2.22 12.78
C ASP A 151 -8.86 2.01 11.36
N ILE A 152 -8.12 1.22 10.58
CA ILE A 152 -8.45 0.91 9.20
C ILE A 152 -8.98 -0.51 9.13
N ARG A 153 -10.23 -0.69 9.59
CA ARG A 153 -10.93 -1.99 9.49
C ARG A 153 -11.62 -2.20 8.15
N ARG A 154 -11.68 -1.18 7.29
CA ARG A 154 -12.49 -1.21 6.07
C ARG A 154 -11.67 -0.79 4.86
N CYS A 155 -11.81 -1.57 3.80
CA CYS A 155 -11.38 -1.21 2.46
C CYS A 155 -12.03 0.13 2.04
N PRO A 156 -11.26 1.11 1.51
CA PRO A 156 -11.83 2.36 1.03
C PRO A 156 -12.82 2.16 -0.11
N ALA A 157 -13.88 2.96 -0.16
CA ALA A 157 -14.95 2.82 -1.15
C ALA A 157 -14.44 2.93 -2.60
N TRP A 158 -13.42 3.76 -2.85
CA TRP A 158 -12.83 3.96 -4.18
C TRP A 158 -12.02 2.75 -4.68
N VAL A 159 -11.63 1.81 -3.80
CA VAL A 159 -10.99 0.55 -4.22
C VAL A 159 -12.03 -0.44 -4.76
N MET A 160 -13.26 -0.38 -4.24
CA MET A 160 -14.35 -1.28 -4.63
C MET A 160 -15.07 -0.84 -5.90
N GLN A 161 -14.82 0.39 -6.37
CA GLN A 161 -15.34 0.94 -7.62
C GLN A 161 -14.34 0.63 -8.75
N THR A 162 -14.18 -0.64 -9.11
CA THR A 162 -13.50 -0.98 -10.36
C THR A 162 -14.47 -0.81 -11.52
N GLU A 163 -14.18 0.16 -12.40
CA GLU A 163 -14.73 0.22 -13.77
C GLU A 163 -14.46 -1.07 -14.56
#